data_AF-A0A349BWR6-F1
#
_entry.id   AF-A0A349BWR6-F1
#
_cell.length_a   1.000
_cell.length_b   1.000
_cell.length_c   1.000
_cell.angle_alpha   90.00
_cell.angle_beta   90.00
_cell.angle_gamma   90.00
#
_symmetry.space_group_name_H-M   'P 1'
#
loop_
_entity.id
_entity.type
_entity.pdbx_description
1 polymer ?
#
loop_
_entity_poly.entity_id
_entity_poly.type
_entity_poly.pdbx_seq_one_letter_code
_entity_poly.pdbx_strand_id
1 'polypeptide(L)'
;MINPMTLLKLGRMKNEFTSRHPRVAAFIRNELLTGVPEDTVFEISMTKPGHDTVTCNMLVTKEDLELLQELRLLRENEASNE
;
A
#
# COMPACT_ATOMS: atom_id res chain seq x y z
N MET A 1 11.83 -11.00 17.30
CA MET A 1 11.73 -12.27 16.53
C MET A 1 10.28 -12.58 16.18
N ILE A 2 9.94 -12.67 14.89
CA ILE A 2 8.61 -13.09 14.44
C ILE A 2 8.49 -14.61 14.54
N ASN A 3 7.45 -15.12 15.21
CA ASN A 3 7.22 -16.56 15.35
C ASN A 3 6.70 -17.17 14.02
N PRO A 4 7.19 -18.36 13.60
CA PRO A 4 6.70 -19.11 12.43
C PRO A 4 5.18 -19.22 12.31
N MET A 5 4.45 -19.38 13.41
CA MET A 5 2.98 -19.44 13.41
C MET A 5 2.34 -18.13 12.96
N THR A 6 2.93 -16.99 13.33
CA THR A 6 2.48 -15.67 12.91
C THR A 6 2.69 -15.46 11.40
N LEU A 7 3.83 -15.92 10.87
CA LEU A 7 4.11 -15.87 9.43
C LEU A 7 3.12 -16.72 8.62
N LEU A 8 2.82 -17.94 9.08
CA LEU A 8 1.84 -18.81 8.44
C LEU A 8 0.44 -18.19 8.44
N LYS A 9 0.03 -17.58 9.56
CA LYS A 9 -1.24 -16.86 9.66
C LYS A 9 -1.30 -15.68 8.69
N LEU A 10 -0.26 -14.86 8.61
CA LEU A 10 -0.17 -13.74 7.67
C LEU A 10 -0.24 -14.21 6.21
N GLY A 11 0.44 -15.31 5.87
CA GLY A 11 0.36 -15.91 4.54
C GLY A 11 -1.07 -16.31 4.15
N ARG A 12 -1.80 -16.96 5.07
CA ARG A 12 -3.22 -17.30 4.84
C ARG A 12 -4.09 -16.06 4.65
N MET A 13 -3.95 -15.06 5.53
CA MET A 13 -4.72 -13.81 5.43
C MET A 13 -4.46 -13.07 4.12
N LYS A 14 -3.21 -13.05 3.64
CA LYS A 14 -2.84 -12.48 2.34
C LYS A 14 -3.51 -13.22 1.17
N ASN A 15 -3.55 -14.55 1.22
CA ASN A 15 -4.19 -15.36 0.18
C ASN A 15 -5.71 -15.14 0.16
N GLU A 16 -6.36 -15.13 1.32
CA GLU A 16 -7.78 -14.83 1.45
C GLU A 16 -8.12 -13.41 0.97
N PHE A 17 -7.30 -12.42 1.30
CA PHE A 17 -7.47 -11.06 0.78
C PHE A 17 -7.39 -11.01 -0.74
N THR A 18 -6.39 -11.67 -1.32
CA THR A 18 -6.21 -11.75 -2.78
C THR A 18 -7.40 -12.46 -3.45
N SER A 19 -7.96 -13.48 -2.80
CA SER A 19 -9.13 -14.21 -3.29
C SER A 19 -10.42 -13.37 -3.21
N ARG A 20 -10.65 -12.65 -2.10
CA ARG A 20 -11.82 -11.77 -1.92
C ARG A 20 -11.78 -10.52 -2.79
N HIS A 21 -10.59 -10.01 -3.10
CA HIS A 21 -10.40 -8.74 -3.81
C HIS A 21 -9.38 -8.86 -4.96
N PRO A 22 -9.61 -9.71 -5.97
CA PRO A 22 -8.61 -10.01 -6.99
C PRO A 22 -8.18 -8.78 -7.80
N ARG A 23 -9.13 -7.87 -8.09
CA ARG A 23 -8.82 -6.62 -8.82
C ARG A 23 -7.97 -5.66 -8.00
N VAL A 24 -8.27 -5.51 -6.71
CA VAL A 24 -7.48 -4.66 -5.81
C VAL A 24 -6.08 -5.22 -5.64
N ALA A 25 -5.96 -6.54 -5.43
CA ALA A 25 -4.67 -7.20 -5.30
C ALA A 25 -3.82 -7.11 -6.59
N ALA A 26 -4.44 -7.20 -7.77
CA ALA A 26 -3.77 -7.00 -9.05
C ALA A 26 -3.29 -5.55 -9.20
N PHE A 27 -4.15 -4.56 -8.91
CA PHE A 27 -3.80 -3.14 -8.95
C PHE A 27 -2.61 -2.82 -8.03
N ILE A 28 -2.65 -3.30 -6.78
CA ILE A 28 -1.54 -3.09 -5.85
C ILE A 28 -0.23 -3.71 -6.39
N ARG A 29 -0.28 -4.93 -6.91
CA ARG A 29 0.92 -5.61 -7.42
C ARG A 29 1.49 -4.94 -8.66
N ASN A 30 0.63 -4.59 -9.60
CA ASN A 30 1.06 -4.22 -10.96
C ASN A 30 1.31 -2.72 -11.10
N GLU A 31 0.64 -1.88 -10.29
CA GLU A 31 0.68 -0.43 -10.45
C GLU A 31 1.35 0.26 -9.24
N LEU A 32 1.06 -0.16 -8.00
CA LEU A 32 1.58 0.50 -6.80
C LEU A 32 2.97 -0.02 -6.39
N LEU A 33 3.16 -1.34 -6.32
CA LEU A 33 4.41 -1.94 -5.82
C LEU A 33 5.56 -1.90 -6.82
N THR A 34 5.28 -1.65 -8.10
CA THR A 34 6.28 -1.45 -9.16
C THR A 34 6.96 -0.08 -9.09
N GLY A 35 6.51 0.78 -8.18
CA GLY A 35 6.93 2.17 -8.09
C GLY A 35 5.95 3.09 -8.81
N VAL A 36 5.82 4.30 -8.29
CA VAL A 36 4.88 5.31 -8.77
C VAL A 36 5.70 6.46 -9.36
N PRO A 37 5.60 6.74 -10.67
CA PRO A 37 6.30 7.88 -11.26
C PRO A 37 5.65 9.22 -10.84
N GLU A 38 6.45 10.30 -10.91
CA GLU A 38 5.93 11.67 -10.84
C GLU A 38 4.87 11.88 -11.93
N ASP A 39 3.95 12.82 -11.69
CA ASP A 39 2.79 13.11 -12.54
C ASP A 39 1.73 11.99 -12.61
N THR A 40 1.88 10.92 -11.83
CA THR A 40 0.81 9.93 -11.67
C THR A 40 -0.41 10.57 -11.01
N VAL A 41 -1.59 10.37 -11.58
CA VAL A 41 -2.84 10.76 -10.93
C VAL A 41 -3.45 9.56 -10.23
N PHE A 42 -3.65 9.67 -8.92
CA PHE A 42 -4.47 8.74 -8.16
C PHE A 42 -5.86 9.30 -7.98
N GLU A 43 -6.87 8.45 -8.13
CA GLU A 43 -8.22 8.72 -7.66
C GLU A 43 -8.63 7.61 -6.69
N ILE A 44 -9.16 8.01 -5.55
CA ILE A 44 -9.65 7.09 -4.52
C ILE A 44 -11.09 7.44 -4.24
N SER A 45 -11.96 6.44 -4.37
CA SER A 45 -13.37 6.55 -4.01
C SER A 45 -13.67 5.63 -2.84
N MET A 46 -14.35 6.16 -1.82
CA MET A 46 -14.74 5.42 -0.63
C MET A 46 -16.24 5.58 -0.39
N THR A 47 -16.94 4.44 -0.33
CA THR A 47 -18.35 4.37 0.06
C THR A 47 -18.43 3.67 1.41
N LYS A 48 -18.84 4.38 2.46
CA LYS A 48 -19.11 3.76 3.77
C LYS A 48 -20.56 3.25 3.80
N PRO A 49 -20.87 2.19 4.56
CA PRO A 49 -22.25 1.74 4.71
C PRO A 49 -23.15 2.89 5.20
N GLY A 50 -24.19 3.22 4.44
CA GLY A 50 -25.14 4.29 4.77
C GLY A 50 -24.65 5.72 4.49
N HIS A 51 -23.50 5.91 3.84
CA HIS A 51 -23.01 7.22 3.42
C HIS A 51 -22.83 7.27 1.91
N ASP A 52 -22.87 8.48 1.36
CA ASP A 52 -22.50 8.72 -0.03
C ASP A 52 -21.03 8.39 -0.29
N THR A 53 -20.74 8.08 -1.55
CA THR A 53 -19.37 7.90 -2.01
C THR A 53 -18.63 9.23 -1.96
N VAL A 54 -17.48 9.25 -1.29
CA VAL A 54 -16.55 10.37 -1.32
C VAL A 54 -15.39 10.00 -2.24
N THR A 55 -15.12 10.87 -3.21
CA THR A 55 -14.01 10.71 -4.16
C THR A 55 -13.02 11.84 -3.97
N CYS A 56 -11.74 11.52 -3.96
CA CYS A 56 -10.66 12.49 -4.04
C CYS A 56 -9.59 12.02 -5.02
N ASN A 57 -8.80 12.98 -5.50
CA ASN A 57 -7.67 12.71 -6.36
C ASN A 57 -6.41 13.44 -5.89
N MET A 58 -5.25 12.92 -6.27
CA MET A 58 -3.96 13.56 -6.07
C MET A 58 -3.11 13.40 -7.33
N LEU A 59 -2.36 14.43 -7.68
CA LEU A 59 -1.25 14.36 -8.61
C LEU A 59 0.01 14.09 -7.79
N VAL A 60 0.74 13.05 -8.13
CA VAL A 60 2.01 12.73 -7.47
C VAL A 60 3.04 13.77 -7.86
N THR A 61 3.54 14.46 -6.84
CA THR A 61 4.61 15.45 -6.99
C THR A 61 5.96 14.85 -6.62
N LYS A 62 7.03 15.54 -7.01
CA LYS A 62 8.38 15.18 -6.58
C LYS A 62 8.53 15.18 -5.06
N GLU A 63 7.94 16.15 -4.37
CA GLU A 63 7.99 16.28 -2.91
C GLU A 63 7.36 15.06 -2.21
N ASP A 64 6.28 14.50 -2.79
CA ASP A 64 5.66 13.27 -2.28
C ASP A 64 6.60 12.06 -2.40
N LEU A 65 7.32 11.95 -3.52
CA LEU A 65 8.29 10.87 -3.74
C LEU A 65 9.50 10.99 -2.81
N GLU A 66 9.98 12.22 -2.58
CA GLU A 66 11.06 12.52 -1.63
C GLU A 66 10.65 12.12 -0.20
N LEU A 67 9.44 12.49 0.23
CA LEU A 67 8.90 12.07 1.53
C LEU A 67 8.85 10.54 1.67
N LEU A 68 8.38 9.82 0.63
CA LEU A 68 8.32 8.36 0.66
C LEU A 68 9.71 7.72 0.74
N GLN A 69 10.71 8.31 0.09
CA GLN A 69 12.10 7.87 0.19
C GLN A 69 12.66 8.08 1.60
N GLU A 70 12.44 9.25 2.21
CA GLU A 70 12.88 9.53 3.58
C GLU A 70 12.27 8.56 4.58
N LEU A 71 10.96 8.30 4.49
CA LEU A 71 10.26 7.33 5.35
C LEU A 71 10.81 5.91 5.18
N ARG A 72 11.20 5.53 3.96
CA ARG A 72 11.83 4.24 3.70
C ARG A 72 13.20 4.14 4.37
N LEU A 73 14.03 5.17 4.26
CA LEU A 73 15.36 5.22 4.87
C LEU A 73 15.28 5.16 6.40
N LEU A 74 14.33 5.88 7.01
CA LEU A 74 14.10 5.83 8.45
C LEU A 74 13.80 4.40 8.93
N ARG A 75 12.89 3.69 8.24
CA ARG A 75 12.56 2.30 8.57
C ARG A 75 13.73 1.34 8.41
N GLU A 76 14.55 1.52 7.37
CA GLU A 76 15.73 0.68 7.11
C GLU A 76 16.81 0.90 8.19
N ASN A 77 16.97 2.14 8.67
CA ASN A 77 17.89 2.47 9.76
C ASN A 77 17.41 1.91 11.11
N GLU A 78 16.10 1.95 11.40
CA GLU A 78 15.53 1.31 12.59
C GLU A 78 15.74 -0.20 12.58
N ALA A 79 15.53 -0.86 11.44
CA ALA A 79 15.74 -2.31 11.30
C ALA A 79 17.22 -2.75 11.34
N SER A 80 18.15 -1.82 11.15
CA SER A 80 19.60 -2.08 11.23
C SER A 80 20.17 -1.87 12.64
N ASN A 81 19.40 -1.23 13.53
CA ASN A 81 19.74 -0.99 14.93
C ASN A 81 19.09 -2.02 15.89
N GLU A 82 18.36 -3.01 15.36
CA GLU A 82 17.86 -4.20 16.06
C GLU A 82 18.67 -5.46 15.67
#